data_AF-A0A7Y3H8Z7-F1
#
_entry.id   AF-A0A7Y3H8Z7-F1
#
_cell.length_a   1.000
_cell.length_b   1.000
_cell.length_c   1.000
_cell.angle_alpha   90.00
_cell.angle_beta   90.00
_cell.angle_gamma   90.00
#
_symmetry.space_group_name_H-M   'P 1'
#
loop_
_entity.id
_entity.type
_entity.pdbx_description
1 polymer ?
#
loop_
_entity_poly.entity_id
_entity_poly.type
_entity_poly.pdbx_seq_one_letter_code
_entity_poly.pdbx_strand_id
1 'polypeptide(L)'
;MNNNIKVKLDSLRRTSTALLMAGLVAGCATTPGEDSGPVSVEDRAQARWNHLLANEVTEAYAYLSPGYRSSVSLNAFQNMVGQKKVGWTAASVVSSECEEISCKVRIMLNYRLMGAVPGVQQFDGKQLITENWVNSDGQWWHIPPN
;
A
#
# COMPACT_ATOMS: atom_id res chain seq x y z
N MET A 1 -21.95 7.56 72.51
CA MET A 1 -23.41 7.68 72.36
C MET A 1 -23.72 8.94 71.58
N ASN A 2 -24.37 8.75 70.43
CA ASN A 2 -25.20 9.70 69.68
C ASN A 2 -24.50 10.96 69.10
N ASN A 3 -24.85 11.47 67.93
CA ASN A 3 -26.09 11.29 67.20
C ASN A 3 -25.88 11.49 65.70
N ASN A 4 -26.69 10.76 64.93
CA ASN A 4 -26.68 10.66 63.50
C ASN A 4 -27.98 11.28 62.95
N ILE A 5 -27.98 11.51 61.64
CA ILE A 5 -29.14 11.54 60.72
C ILE A 5 -29.65 12.91 60.25
N LYS A 6 -29.49 13.05 58.92
CA LYS A 6 -29.88 14.09 57.99
C LYS A 6 -31.37 14.08 57.68
N VAL A 7 -31.91 15.26 57.37
CA VAL A 7 -33.13 15.51 56.57
C VAL A 7 -32.93 16.90 55.93
N LYS A 8 -33.30 17.28 54.71
CA LYS A 8 -33.69 16.66 53.43
C LYS A 8 -33.77 17.85 52.46
N LEU A 9 -33.51 17.57 51.18
CA LEU A 9 -33.72 18.37 49.97
C LEU A 9 -34.89 19.39 50.07
N ASP A 10 -34.66 20.64 49.66
CA ASP A 10 -35.51 21.40 48.70
C ASP A 10 -35.14 22.89 48.68
N SER A 11 -34.62 23.37 47.55
CA SER A 11 -34.70 24.78 47.14
C SER A 11 -34.17 24.92 45.71
N LEU A 12 -35.05 24.69 44.74
CA LEU A 12 -34.88 25.22 43.39
C LEU A 12 -35.01 26.74 43.44
N ARG A 13 -33.96 27.48 43.05
CA ARG A 13 -34.11 28.84 42.55
C ARG A 13 -33.35 28.99 41.24
N ARG A 14 -34.12 29.11 40.16
CA ARG A 14 -33.69 29.40 38.79
C ARG A 14 -32.98 30.75 38.73
N THR A 15 -31.77 30.78 38.15
CA THR A 15 -31.27 31.90 37.33
C THR A 15 -30.21 31.36 36.38
N SER A 16 -30.51 31.40 35.10
CA SER A 16 -29.61 31.02 34.01
C SER A 16 -28.57 32.11 33.76
N THR A 17 -27.29 31.77 33.74
CA THR A 17 -26.31 32.37 32.83
C THR A 17 -25.25 31.31 32.56
N ALA A 18 -25.27 30.78 31.35
CA ALA A 18 -24.24 29.91 30.81
C ALA A 18 -22.99 30.73 30.51
N LEU A 19 -21.79 30.23 30.86
CA LEU A 19 -20.61 30.27 29.99
C LEU A 19 -19.38 29.56 30.62
N LEU A 20 -18.71 28.79 29.76
CA LEU A 20 -17.27 28.52 29.67
C LEU A 20 -16.60 27.39 30.48
N MET A 21 -16.42 26.30 29.73
CA MET A 21 -15.20 25.51 29.54
C MET A 21 -14.68 24.61 30.67
N ALA A 22 -15.13 23.35 30.62
CA ALA A 22 -14.33 22.20 31.04
C ALA A 22 -13.28 21.89 29.96
N GLY A 23 -12.02 22.27 30.21
CA GLY A 23 -10.87 21.87 29.40
C GLY A 23 -10.31 20.53 29.87
N LEU A 24 -10.90 19.43 29.40
CA LEU A 24 -10.26 18.11 29.44
C LEU A 24 -9.68 17.83 28.05
N VAL A 25 -8.49 18.34 27.77
CA VAL A 25 -7.72 17.89 26.61
C VAL A 25 -7.01 16.60 27.02
N ALA A 26 -7.74 15.49 26.97
CA ALA A 26 -7.11 14.19 26.78
C ALA A 26 -6.61 14.18 25.33
N GLY A 27 -5.40 14.71 25.12
CA GLY A 27 -4.68 14.53 23.88
C GLY A 27 -4.30 13.06 23.77
N CYS A 28 -5.13 12.29 23.07
CA CYS A 28 -4.63 11.06 22.46
C CYS A 28 -3.53 11.51 21.50
N ALA A 29 -2.28 11.28 21.88
CA ALA A 29 -1.18 11.27 20.93
C ALA A 29 -1.48 10.10 19.97
N THR A 30 -2.21 10.39 18.91
CA THR A 30 -2.32 9.49 17.77
C THR A 30 -1.01 9.63 17.02
N THR A 31 0.00 8.85 17.41
CA THR A 31 1.18 8.65 16.57
C THR A 31 0.69 7.98 15.29
N PRO A 32 0.77 8.62 14.11
CA PRO A 32 0.47 7.95 12.86
C PRO A 32 1.67 7.07 12.55
N GLY A 33 1.61 5.82 12.96
CA GLY A 33 2.64 4.85 12.64
C GLY A 33 2.98 3.96 13.81
N GLU A 34 2.09 3.05 14.15
CA GLU A 34 2.40 1.76 14.76
C GLU A 34 1.12 0.93 14.67
N ASP A 35 1.24 -0.34 14.29
CA ASP A 35 0.17 -1.30 13.93
C ASP A 35 -0.30 -1.32 12.46
N SER A 36 0.62 -1.32 11.51
CA SER A 36 0.40 -2.10 10.28
C SER A 36 1.04 -3.46 10.48
N GLY A 37 0.22 -4.51 10.65
CA GLY A 37 0.71 -5.89 10.60
C GLY A 37 1.47 -6.19 9.30
N PRO A 38 2.00 -7.41 9.11
CA PRO A 38 2.77 -7.75 7.91
C PRO A 38 2.01 -7.36 6.64
N VAL A 39 2.60 -6.48 5.81
CA VAL A 39 1.98 -6.05 4.55
C VAL A 39 1.85 -7.27 3.64
N SER A 40 0.64 -7.50 3.11
CA SER A 40 0.36 -8.63 2.22
C SER A 40 1.21 -8.59 0.95
N VAL A 41 1.38 -9.74 0.28
CA VAL A 41 2.12 -9.80 -0.98
C VAL A 41 1.37 -9.04 -2.09
N GLU A 42 0.04 -9.05 -2.04
CA GLU A 42 -0.85 -8.36 -2.96
C GLU A 42 -0.70 -6.85 -2.84
N ASP A 43 -0.70 -6.30 -1.63
CA ASP A 43 -0.51 -4.87 -1.40
C ASP A 43 0.86 -4.42 -1.87
N ARG A 44 1.91 -5.21 -1.60
CA ARG A 44 3.26 -4.91 -2.10
C ARG A 44 3.36 -4.99 -3.61
N ALA A 45 2.75 -6.00 -4.23
CA ALA A 45 2.73 -6.13 -5.68
C ALA A 45 1.99 -4.96 -6.34
N GLN A 46 0.82 -4.58 -5.80
CA GLN A 46 0.07 -3.45 -6.29
C GLN A 46 0.85 -2.13 -6.12
N ALA A 47 1.48 -1.91 -4.97
CA ALA A 47 2.28 -0.70 -4.73
C ALA A 47 3.46 -0.59 -5.71
N ARG A 48 4.18 -1.69 -5.95
CA ARG A 48 5.25 -1.72 -6.96
C ARG A 48 4.75 -1.32 -8.35
N TRP A 49 3.60 -1.84 -8.77
CA TRP A 49 3.00 -1.49 -10.06
C TRP A 49 2.51 -0.05 -10.13
N ASN A 50 1.99 0.49 -9.02
CA ASN A 50 1.62 1.90 -8.95
C ASN A 50 2.83 2.81 -9.20
N HIS A 51 4.00 2.49 -8.62
CA HIS A 51 5.24 3.20 -8.92
C HIS A 51 5.65 3.09 -10.39
N LEU A 52 5.54 1.91 -11.00
CA LEU A 52 5.83 1.74 -12.43
C LEU A 52 4.89 2.59 -13.31
N LEU A 53 3.60 2.62 -13.00
CA LEU A 53 2.61 3.43 -13.72
C LEU A 53 2.82 4.94 -13.53
N ALA A 54 3.34 5.35 -12.37
CA ALA A 54 3.70 6.74 -12.05
C ALA A 54 5.07 7.16 -12.62
N ASN A 55 5.79 6.27 -13.32
CA ASN A 55 7.18 6.45 -13.76
C ASN A 55 8.19 6.63 -12.60
N GLU A 56 7.85 6.17 -11.39
CA GLU A 56 8.69 6.17 -10.20
C GLU A 56 9.56 4.89 -10.17
N VAL A 57 10.38 4.70 -11.21
CA VAL A 57 11.11 3.45 -11.43
C VAL A 57 12.08 3.11 -10.29
N THR A 58 12.65 4.12 -9.64
CA THR A 58 13.50 3.92 -8.45
C THR A 58 12.74 3.32 -7.28
N GLU A 59 11.51 3.77 -7.03
CA GLU A 59 10.67 3.23 -5.97
C GLU A 59 10.23 1.80 -6.30
N ALA A 60 9.85 1.54 -7.56
CA ALA A 60 9.54 0.19 -8.01
C ALA A 60 10.73 -0.79 -7.86
N TYR A 61 11.96 -0.31 -8.05
CA TYR A 61 13.19 -1.10 -7.87
C TYR A 61 13.36 -1.55 -6.41
N ALA A 62 12.92 -0.75 -5.43
CA ALA A 62 13.04 -1.10 -4.01
C ALA A 62 12.23 -2.34 -3.63
N TYR A 63 11.23 -2.75 -4.41
CA TYR A 63 10.43 -3.97 -4.18
C TYR A 63 11.11 -5.24 -4.69
N LEU A 64 12.22 -5.13 -5.43
CA LEU A 64 12.97 -6.28 -5.92
C LEU A 64 13.77 -6.94 -4.81
N SER A 65 13.90 -8.26 -4.88
CA SER A 65 14.66 -9.03 -3.88
C SER A 65 16.10 -8.54 -3.75
N PRO A 66 16.68 -8.56 -2.53
CA PRO A 66 18.08 -8.21 -2.34
C PRO A 66 19.03 -9.01 -3.24
N GLY A 67 18.73 -10.30 -3.46
CA GLY A 67 19.50 -11.17 -4.37
C GLY A 67 19.43 -10.74 -5.84
N TYR A 68 18.29 -10.22 -6.31
CA TYR A 68 18.21 -9.67 -7.67
C TYR A 68 18.97 -8.35 -7.76
N ARG A 69 18.81 -7.47 -6.78
CA ARG A 69 19.45 -6.15 -6.74
C ARG A 69 20.96 -6.21 -6.59
N SER A 70 21.52 -7.29 -6.04
CA SER A 70 22.97 -7.50 -5.99
C SER A 70 23.59 -7.73 -7.36
N SER A 71 22.80 -8.21 -8.33
CA SER A 71 23.26 -8.52 -9.69
C SER A 71 22.81 -7.49 -10.73
N VAL A 72 21.70 -6.79 -10.48
CA VAL A 72 21.12 -5.80 -11.38
C VAL A 72 21.11 -4.43 -10.70
N SER A 73 21.93 -3.50 -11.20
CA SER A 73 21.97 -2.13 -10.69
C SER A 73 20.68 -1.36 -10.99
N LEU A 74 20.41 -0.30 -10.21
CA LEU A 74 19.28 0.59 -10.46
C LEU A 74 19.32 1.17 -11.89
N ASN A 75 20.48 1.57 -12.38
CA ASN A 75 20.60 2.12 -13.74
C ASN A 75 20.28 1.06 -14.81
N ALA A 76 20.77 -0.17 -14.65
CA ALA A 76 20.42 -1.27 -15.55
C ALA A 76 18.91 -1.54 -15.54
N PHE A 77 18.27 -1.52 -14.36
CA PHE A 77 16.83 -1.67 -14.23
C PHE A 77 16.05 -0.54 -14.91
N GLN A 78 16.44 0.72 -14.68
CA GLN A 78 15.85 1.88 -15.34
C GLN A 78 15.94 1.77 -16.86
N ASN A 79 17.09 1.36 -17.39
CA ASN A 79 17.26 1.13 -18.83
C ASN A 79 16.35 0.00 -19.33
N MET A 80 16.27 -1.13 -18.62
CA MET A 80 15.38 -2.24 -19.00
C MET A 80 13.90 -1.84 -19.01
N VAL A 81 13.45 -1.02 -18.06
CA VAL A 81 12.07 -0.51 -18.04
C VAL A 81 11.86 0.49 -19.17
N GLY A 82 12.76 1.46 -19.35
CA GLY A 82 12.64 2.50 -20.37
C GLY A 82 12.75 2.01 -21.82
N GLN A 83 13.43 0.89 -22.06
CA GLN A 83 13.54 0.28 -23.40
C GLN A 83 12.31 -0.54 -23.80
N LYS A 84 11.34 -0.75 -22.88
CA LYS A 84 10.12 -1.46 -23.22
C LYS A 84 9.32 -0.65 -24.25
N LYS A 85 9.03 -1.29 -25.39
CA LYS A 85 8.14 -0.74 -26.43
C LYS A 85 6.67 -0.71 -26.02
N VAL A 86 6.37 -1.17 -24.81
CA VAL A 86 5.03 -1.26 -24.25
C VAL A 86 4.83 -0.19 -23.19
N GLY A 87 3.82 0.65 -23.38
CA GLY A 87 3.37 1.58 -22.36
C GLY A 87 2.33 0.90 -21.49
N TRP A 88 2.61 0.68 -20.21
CA TRP A 88 1.58 0.22 -19.27
C TRP A 88 0.62 1.35 -18.95
N THR A 89 -0.68 1.05 -18.96
CA THR A 89 -1.74 2.03 -18.74
C THR A 89 -2.58 1.75 -17.50
N ALA A 90 -2.59 0.49 -17.03
CA ALA A 90 -3.14 0.11 -15.73
C ALA A 90 -2.54 -1.22 -15.27
N ALA A 91 -2.61 -1.47 -13.97
CA ALA A 91 -2.22 -2.73 -13.35
C ALA A 91 -3.13 -3.03 -12.16
N SER A 92 -3.62 -4.26 -12.04
CA SER A 92 -4.48 -4.68 -10.94
C SER A 92 -4.11 -6.09 -10.50
N VAL A 93 -3.78 -6.26 -9.22
CA VAL A 93 -3.62 -7.59 -8.61
C VAL A 93 -4.97 -8.30 -8.63
N VAL A 94 -4.98 -9.54 -9.12
CA VAL A 94 -6.19 -10.35 -9.30
C VAL A 94 -6.30 -11.44 -8.25
N SER A 95 -5.18 -12.11 -7.96
CA SER A 95 -5.12 -13.21 -6.99
C SER A 95 -3.67 -13.47 -6.57
N SER A 96 -3.47 -14.14 -5.45
CA SER A 96 -2.20 -14.77 -5.10
C SER A 96 -2.40 -16.26 -4.83
N GLU A 97 -1.35 -17.04 -5.06
CA GLU A 97 -1.23 -18.43 -4.63
C GLU A 97 0.07 -18.55 -3.84
N CYS A 98 -0.07 -18.70 -2.52
CA CYS A 98 1.05 -18.68 -1.59
C CYS A 98 1.31 -20.05 -0.97
N GLU A 99 2.59 -20.40 -0.92
CA GLU A 99 3.19 -21.44 -0.11
C GLU A 99 3.94 -20.78 1.06
N GLU A 100 4.61 -21.57 1.91
CA GLU A 100 5.20 -21.13 3.18
C GLU A 100 6.00 -19.82 3.08
N ILE A 101 6.92 -19.72 2.13
CA ILE A 101 7.76 -18.54 1.92
C ILE A 101 7.70 -17.98 0.49
N SER A 102 6.83 -18.51 -0.37
CA SER A 102 6.78 -18.13 -1.78
C SER A 102 5.36 -17.86 -2.23
N CYS A 103 5.16 -16.89 -3.11
CA CYS A 103 3.86 -16.59 -3.70
C CYS A 103 3.97 -16.37 -5.20
N LYS A 104 2.93 -16.81 -5.91
CA LYS A 104 2.65 -16.43 -7.30
C LYS A 104 1.51 -15.42 -7.30
N VAL A 105 1.81 -14.18 -7.66
CA VAL A 105 0.81 -13.10 -7.73
C VAL A 105 0.39 -12.90 -9.18
N ARG A 106 -0.91 -13.00 -9.45
CA ARG A 106 -1.48 -12.75 -10.77
C ARG A 106 -1.91 -11.30 -10.91
N ILE A 107 -1.51 -10.65 -11.99
CA ILE A 107 -1.71 -9.22 -12.22
C ILE A 107 -2.27 -9.00 -13.61
N MET A 108 -3.41 -8.35 -13.70
CA MET A 108 -3.97 -7.89 -14.96
C MET A 108 -3.31 -6.58 -15.34
N LEU A 109 -2.55 -6.57 -16.44
CA LEU A 109 -1.94 -5.39 -17.01
C LEU A 109 -2.75 -4.92 -18.22
N ASN A 110 -3.09 -3.64 -18.23
CA ASN A 110 -3.49 -2.97 -19.46
C ASN A 110 -2.25 -2.32 -20.05
N TYR A 111 -2.13 -2.42 -21.37
CA TYR A 111 -0.98 -1.88 -22.07
C TYR A 111 -1.37 -1.27 -23.41
N ARG A 112 -0.46 -0.44 -23.92
CA ARG A 112 -0.58 0.27 -25.16
C ARG A 112 0.69 0.10 -25.98
N LEU A 113 0.52 -0.29 -27.23
CA LEU A 113 1.59 -0.40 -28.23
C LEU A 113 1.39 0.65 -29.31
N MET A 114 2.48 1.33 -29.67
CA MET A 114 2.51 2.29 -30.79
C MET A 114 3.11 1.62 -32.02
N GLY A 115 2.40 1.67 -33.16
CA GLY A 115 2.91 1.21 -34.45
C GLY A 115 3.30 -0.28 -34.52
N ALA A 116 2.78 -1.11 -33.62
CA ALA A 116 3.11 -2.54 -33.57
C ALA A 116 2.38 -3.37 -34.64
N VAL A 117 1.28 -2.86 -35.20
CA VAL A 117 0.47 -3.55 -36.23
C VAL A 117 0.44 -2.68 -37.50
N PRO A 118 0.75 -3.22 -38.69
CA PRO A 118 0.71 -2.45 -39.93
C PRO A 118 -0.66 -1.79 -40.15
N GLY A 119 -0.65 -0.48 -40.42
CA GLY A 119 -1.86 0.31 -40.62
C GLY A 119 -2.60 0.72 -39.33
N VAL A 120 -2.12 0.32 -38.15
CA VAL A 120 -2.73 0.69 -36.85
C VAL A 120 -1.74 1.54 -36.05
N GLN A 121 -2.12 2.77 -35.73
CA GLN A 121 -1.26 3.69 -34.98
C GLN A 121 -1.11 3.28 -33.51
N GLN A 122 -2.19 2.83 -32.89
CA GLN A 122 -2.26 2.46 -31.48
C GLN A 122 -3.05 1.17 -31.31
N PHE A 123 -2.51 0.26 -30.49
CA PHE A 123 -3.19 -0.94 -30.04
C PHE A 123 -3.21 -0.99 -28.52
N ASP A 124 -4.41 -1.03 -27.93
CA ASP A 124 -4.61 -1.25 -26.49
C ASP A 124 -4.94 -2.73 -26.24
N GLY A 125 -4.29 -3.32 -25.25
CA GLY A 125 -4.46 -4.73 -24.90
C GLY A 125 -4.51 -4.95 -23.40
N LYS A 126 -4.90 -6.17 -23.03
CA LYS A 126 -4.83 -6.66 -21.65
C LYS A 126 -4.04 -7.95 -21.61
N GLN A 127 -3.26 -8.15 -20.57
CA GLN A 127 -2.49 -9.36 -20.35
C GLN A 127 -2.52 -9.72 -18.86
N LEU A 128 -2.82 -10.98 -18.57
CA LEU A 128 -2.60 -11.54 -17.23
C LEU A 128 -1.14 -11.99 -17.15
N ILE A 129 -0.38 -11.44 -16.21
CA ILE A 129 0.97 -11.88 -15.88
C ILE A 129 0.99 -12.56 -14.52
N THR A 130 2.02 -13.36 -14.28
CA THR A 130 2.31 -13.95 -12.98
C THR A 130 3.67 -13.46 -12.52
N GLU A 131 3.73 -12.89 -11.32
CA GLU A 131 4.97 -12.50 -10.65
C GLU A 131 5.30 -13.50 -9.55
N ASN A 132 6.58 -13.84 -9.40
CA ASN A 132 7.08 -14.62 -8.28
C ASN A 132 7.53 -13.69 -7.14
N TRP A 133 7.18 -14.06 -5.92
CA TRP A 133 7.50 -13.32 -4.71
C TRP A 133 8.02 -14.27 -3.63
N VAL A 134 8.94 -13.77 -2.80
CA VAL A 134 9.51 -14.52 -1.66
C VAL A 134 9.35 -13.72 -0.37
N ASN A 135 8.97 -14.39 0.71
CA ASN A 135 8.99 -13.82 2.05
C ASN A 135 10.37 -14.05 2.66
N SER A 136 11.03 -12.96 3.06
CA SER A 136 12.23 -13.00 3.90
C SER A 136 11.97 -12.11 5.09
N ASP A 137 12.06 -12.69 6.29
CA ASP A 137 11.96 -11.96 7.56
C ASP A 137 10.68 -11.12 7.70
N GLY A 138 9.55 -11.69 7.26
CA GLY A 138 8.24 -11.02 7.34
C GLY A 138 7.99 -10.01 6.21
N GLN A 139 8.90 -9.91 5.23
CA GLN A 139 8.80 -8.99 4.11
C GLN A 139 8.80 -9.72 2.77
N TRP A 140 7.82 -9.39 1.93
CA TRP A 140 7.70 -9.89 0.56
C TRP A 140 8.58 -9.11 -0.42
N TRP A 141 9.26 -9.85 -1.29
CA TRP A 141 10.14 -9.32 -2.33
C TRP A 141 9.84 -9.95 -3.68
N HIS A 142 9.80 -9.12 -4.73
CA HIS A 142 9.61 -9.61 -6.10
C HIS A 142 10.90 -10.24 -6.64
N ILE A 143 10.76 -11.40 -7.28
CA ILE A 143 11.83 -12.07 -8.01
C ILE A 143 11.48 -12.02 -9.51
N PRO A 144 12.08 -11.10 -10.28
CA PRO A 144 11.95 -11.10 -11.73
C PRO A 144 12.44 -12.41 -12.34
N PRO A 145 11.85 -12.87 -13.46
CA PRO A 145 12.41 -13.98 -14.22
C PRO A 145 13.79 -13.60 -14.81
N ASN A 146 14.66 -14.59 -14.95
CA ASN A 146 15.97 -14.46 -15.61
C ASN A 146 15.84 -14.32 -17.13
#